data_AF-A0AAV5XZP4-F1
#
_entry.id   AF-A0AAV5XZP4-F1
#
_cell.length_a   1.000
_cell.length_b   1.000
_cell.length_c   1.000
_cell.angle_alpha   90.00
_cell.angle_beta   90.00
_cell.angle_gamma   90.00
#
_symmetry.space_group_name_H-M   'P 1'
#
loop_
_entity.id
_entity.type
_entity.pdbx_description
1 polymer ?
#
loop_
_entity_poly.entity_id
_entity_poly.type
_entity_poly.pdbx_seq_one_letter_code
_entity_poly.pdbx_strand_id
1 'polypeptide(L)'
;MISRREFLRGLTVAGPATVLASRSERAAAEPPPETTTLRLAQTPFGVCIAPQYLAEELLRSEGFTDIMVDRGYARDYDYALQTLKALAYTRWREYDPEDTIRFYAVRLHEAGMIKSSPQKLIAQGTDWRFLNELKKELKA
;
A
#
# COMPACT_ATOMS: atom_id res chain seq x y z
N MET A 1 2.76 -24.89 9.05
CA MET A 1 1.56 -24.04 9.19
C MET A 1 1.33 -23.82 10.68
N ILE A 2 1.73 -22.67 11.20
CA ILE A 2 1.47 -22.29 12.59
C ILE A 2 0.08 -21.65 12.64
N SER A 3 -0.75 -22.11 13.57
CA SER A 3 -2.18 -21.79 13.63
C SER A 3 -2.43 -20.58 14.53
N ARG A 4 -3.40 -19.75 14.14
CA ARG A 4 -3.91 -18.56 14.84
C ARG A 4 -4.28 -18.80 16.33
N ARG A 5 -4.40 -20.07 16.77
CA ARG A 5 -4.67 -20.46 18.17
C ARG A 5 -3.43 -20.51 19.07
N GLU A 6 -2.23 -20.69 18.53
CA GLU A 6 -0.99 -20.62 19.32
C GLU A 6 -0.64 -19.17 19.67
N PHE A 7 -1.03 -18.22 18.81
CA PHE A 7 -0.80 -16.79 18.99
C PHE A 7 -1.65 -16.14 20.10
N LEU A 8 -2.81 -16.72 20.46
CA LEU A 8 -3.75 -16.11 21.42
C LEU A 8 -3.71 -16.70 22.83
N ARG A 9 -2.82 -17.64 23.13
CA ARG A 9 -2.76 -18.30 24.45
C ARG A 9 -1.74 -17.71 25.44
N GLY A 10 -0.94 -16.71 25.05
CA GLY A 10 0.11 -16.16 25.91
C GLY A 10 -0.30 -15.04 26.88
N LEU A 11 -1.52 -14.52 26.80
CA LEU A 11 -1.98 -13.39 27.62
C LEU A 11 -3.25 -13.77 28.38
N THR A 12 -3.13 -14.09 29.67
CA THR A 12 -4.06 -13.73 30.77
C THR A 12 -3.72 -14.49 32.07
N VAL A 13 -2.90 -13.90 32.95
CA VAL A 13 -3.12 -13.99 34.41
C VAL A 13 -2.84 -12.60 35.01
N ALA A 14 -3.71 -12.22 35.96
CA ALA A 14 -4.07 -10.89 36.42
C ALA A 14 -3.01 -10.09 37.20
N GLY A 15 -3.12 -8.75 37.13
CA GLY A 15 -2.58 -7.80 38.10
C GLY A 15 -3.27 -6.43 37.95
N PRO A 16 -3.79 -5.79 39.03
CA PRO A 16 -4.67 -4.63 38.91
C PRO A 16 -3.93 -3.28 38.92
N ALA A 17 -4.58 -2.30 38.29
CA ALA A 17 -4.46 -0.85 38.48
C ALA A 17 -3.10 -0.17 38.27
N THR A 18 -2.95 0.46 37.11
CA THR A 18 -2.65 1.91 37.06
C THR A 18 -3.19 2.45 35.74
N VAL A 19 -4.20 3.30 35.84
CA VAL A 19 -4.64 4.15 34.73
C VAL A 19 -3.58 5.23 34.59
N LEU A 20 -2.62 4.99 33.69
CA LEU A 20 -1.91 6.06 33.00
C LEU A 20 -2.30 5.97 31.54
N ALA A 21 -3.04 6.98 31.14
CA ALA A 21 -3.43 7.25 29.78
C ALA A 21 -2.20 7.25 28.85
N SER A 22 -2.50 6.90 27.60
CA SER A 22 -1.85 7.48 26.42
C SER A 22 -0.35 7.27 26.29
N ARG A 23 0.02 6.13 25.70
CA ARG A 23 0.61 6.11 24.35
C ARG A 23 0.67 4.67 23.87
N SER A 24 -0.39 4.26 23.18
CA SER A 24 -0.26 3.34 22.06
C SER A 24 0.46 4.08 20.90
N GLU A 25 1.60 4.69 21.17
CA GLU A 25 2.51 5.22 20.16
C GLU A 25 3.77 4.37 20.29
N ARG A 26 4.25 3.81 19.18
CA ARG A 26 5.53 3.06 19.04
C ARG A 26 5.54 1.57 19.36
N ALA A 27 4.41 0.86 19.40
CA ALA A 27 4.44 -0.59 19.58
C ALA A 27 4.91 -1.39 18.34
N ALA A 28 5.20 -0.75 17.20
CA ALA A 28 5.67 -1.44 15.98
C ALA A 28 6.51 -0.59 15.02
N ALA A 29 7.05 0.56 15.46
CA ALA A 29 7.91 1.38 14.61
C ALA A 29 9.32 0.78 14.59
N GLU A 30 9.86 0.53 13.40
CA GLU A 30 11.28 0.25 13.19
C GLU A 30 12.14 1.34 13.88
N PRO A 31 13.39 1.04 14.29
CA PRO A 31 14.27 2.07 14.81
C PRO A 31 14.32 3.27 13.84
N PRO A 32 14.42 4.51 14.36
CA PRO A 32 14.42 5.70 13.52
C PRO A 32 15.48 5.57 12.41
N PRO A 33 15.19 6.08 11.21
CA PRO A 33 16.06 5.89 10.07
C PRO A 33 17.45 6.46 10.35
N GLU A 34 18.49 5.76 9.90
CA GLU A 34 19.90 6.17 10.07
C GLU A 34 20.19 7.54 9.43
N THR A 35 19.34 7.98 8.50
CA THR A 35 19.38 9.29 7.85
C THR A 35 17.98 9.88 7.74
N THR A 36 17.84 11.19 7.87
CA THR A 36 16.57 11.90 7.70
C THR A 36 16.39 12.45 6.27
N THR A 37 17.37 12.26 5.39
CA THR A 37 17.35 12.70 3.99
C THR A 37 17.01 11.55 3.05
N LEU A 38 15.94 11.71 2.27
CA LEU A 38 15.51 10.76 1.25
C LEU A 38 15.52 11.42 -0.14
N ARG A 39 16.40 10.92 -1.01
CA ARG A 39 16.50 11.36 -2.42
C ARG A 39 15.77 10.38 -3.33
N LEU A 40 14.55 10.73 -3.74
CA LEU A 40 13.77 9.93 -4.68
C LEU A 40 14.17 10.24 -6.12
N ALA A 41 14.26 9.21 -6.95
CA ALA A 41 14.59 9.33 -8.37
C ALA A 41 13.52 10.16 -9.09
N GLN A 42 13.99 11.17 -9.83
CA GLN A 42 13.15 12.16 -10.50
C GLN A 42 13.04 11.81 -12.00
N THR A 43 11.94 11.16 -12.41
CA THR A 43 11.75 10.66 -13.80
C THR A 43 10.73 11.49 -14.62
N PRO A 44 11.10 12.08 -15.78
CA PRO A 44 10.41 13.22 -16.45
C PRO A 44 8.92 13.09 -16.75
N PHE A 45 8.40 11.87 -16.84
CA PHE A 45 7.02 11.63 -17.24
C PHE A 45 6.49 10.34 -16.64
N GLY A 46 5.26 10.39 -16.12
CA GLY A 46 4.47 9.20 -15.82
C GLY A 46 3.70 9.29 -14.50
N VAL A 47 2.47 8.76 -14.51
CA VAL A 47 1.67 8.50 -13.30
C VAL A 47 2.42 7.63 -12.27
N CYS A 48 3.49 6.96 -12.69
CA CYS A 48 4.37 6.13 -11.88
C CYS A 48 5.01 6.85 -10.68
N ILE A 49 5.11 8.20 -10.71
CA ILE A 49 5.64 8.97 -9.56
C ILE A 49 4.56 9.33 -8.53
N ALA A 50 3.28 9.09 -8.81
CA ALA A 50 2.17 9.43 -7.92
C ALA A 50 2.31 8.87 -6.49
N PRO A 51 2.81 7.64 -6.28
CA PRO A 51 3.02 7.12 -4.93
C PRO A 51 3.98 7.96 -4.09
N GLN A 52 4.93 8.67 -4.70
CA GLN A 52 5.91 9.51 -3.98
C GLN A 52 5.24 10.73 -3.32
N TYR A 53 4.28 11.36 -4.02
CA TYR A 53 3.49 12.48 -3.49
C TYR A 53 2.51 12.03 -2.41
N LEU A 54 1.85 10.89 -2.63
CA LEU A 54 0.87 10.35 -1.67
C LEU A 54 1.53 9.81 -0.40
N ALA A 55 2.74 9.26 -0.51
CA ALA A 55 3.48 8.69 0.61
C ALA A 55 4.28 9.74 1.39
N GLU A 56 4.34 11.00 0.97
CA GLU A 56 5.17 11.99 1.66
C GLU A 56 4.78 12.16 3.14
N GLU A 57 3.49 12.17 3.45
CA GLU A 57 3.00 12.23 4.83
C GLU A 57 3.47 11.02 5.66
N LEU A 58 3.42 9.82 5.06
CA LEU A 58 3.91 8.60 5.69
C LEU A 58 5.44 8.65 5.89
N LEU A 59 6.19 9.10 4.89
CA LEU A 59 7.64 9.25 4.99
C LEU A 59 8.03 10.24 6.10
N ARG A 60 7.26 11.33 6.26
CA ARG A 60 7.46 12.27 7.37
C ARG A 60 7.13 11.63 8.72
N SER A 61 6.10 10.79 8.82
CA SER A 61 5.80 10.06 10.07
C SER A 61 6.86 9.03 10.46
N GLU A 62 7.57 8.46 9.47
CA GLU A 62 8.70 7.55 9.71
C GLU A 62 10.00 8.29 10.12
N GLY A 63 10.02 9.62 10.09
CA GLY A 63 11.17 10.44 10.55
C GLY A 63 12.02 11.05 9.44
N PHE A 64 11.62 10.96 8.17
CA PHE A 64 12.29 11.69 7.09
C PHE A 64 11.88 13.17 7.12
N THR A 65 12.87 14.06 7.22
CA THR A 65 12.65 15.51 7.25
C THR A 65 12.94 16.19 5.91
N ASP A 66 13.90 15.65 5.16
CA ASP A 66 14.37 16.20 3.88
C ASP A 66 14.04 15.23 2.73
N ILE A 67 12.85 15.40 2.14
CA ILE A 67 12.33 14.55 1.06
C ILE A 67 12.32 15.37 -0.24
N MET A 68 13.03 14.88 -1.24
CA MET A 68 13.32 15.62 -2.48
C MET A 68 12.20 15.55 -3.54
N VAL A 69 10.92 15.41 -3.15
CA VAL A 69 9.77 15.43 -4.08
C VAL A 69 9.58 16.84 -4.70
N ASP A 70 10.11 17.87 -4.04
CA ASP A 70 9.84 19.30 -4.29
C ASP A 70 10.68 19.95 -5.43
N ARG A 71 11.49 19.19 -6.20
CA ARG A 71 12.46 19.79 -7.16
C ARG A 71 12.08 19.72 -8.64
N GLY A 72 10.81 19.96 -8.98
CA GLY A 72 10.48 20.52 -10.31
C GLY A 72 9.74 19.64 -11.32
N TYR A 73 8.89 18.72 -10.85
CA TYR A 73 7.98 17.97 -11.73
C TYR A 73 6.62 18.61 -11.88
N ALA A 74 5.98 18.87 -10.75
CA ALA A 74 4.84 19.74 -10.68
C ALA A 74 5.36 21.16 -10.52
N ARG A 75 4.97 22.07 -11.42
CA ARG A 75 5.19 23.51 -11.21
C ARG A 75 4.51 24.01 -9.94
N ASP A 76 3.48 23.30 -9.52
CA ASP A 76 2.67 23.55 -8.36
C ASP A 76 2.43 22.20 -7.66
N TYR A 77 3.17 21.97 -6.58
CA TYR A 77 3.12 20.74 -5.79
C TYR A 77 1.71 20.49 -5.25
N ASP A 78 1.05 21.53 -4.73
CA ASP A 78 -0.28 21.42 -4.12
C ASP A 78 -1.33 21.03 -5.17
N TYR A 79 -1.25 21.62 -6.37
CA TYR A 79 -2.09 21.26 -7.49
C TYR A 79 -1.88 19.80 -7.93
N ALA A 80 -0.63 19.35 -8.02
CA ALA A 80 -0.34 17.96 -8.35
C ALA A 80 -0.84 17.00 -7.27
N LEU A 81 -0.61 17.31 -5.99
CA LEU A 81 -1.11 16.50 -4.88
C LEU A 81 -2.63 16.43 -4.88
N GLN A 82 -3.33 17.55 -5.09
CA GLN A 82 -4.80 17.58 -5.18
C GLN A 82 -5.28 16.74 -6.36
N THR A 83 -4.66 16.89 -7.53
CA THR A 83 -4.98 16.10 -8.72
C THR A 83 -4.82 14.61 -8.43
N LEU A 84 -3.68 14.22 -7.85
CA LEU A 84 -3.38 12.82 -7.51
C LEU A 84 -4.33 12.25 -6.45
N LYS A 85 -4.74 13.06 -5.46
CA LYS A 85 -5.77 12.69 -4.47
C LYS A 85 -7.15 12.51 -5.11
N ALA A 86 -7.46 13.26 -6.17
CA ALA A 86 -8.71 13.13 -6.92
C ALA A 86 -8.71 11.96 -7.91
N LEU A 87 -7.54 11.44 -8.30
CA LEU A 87 -7.44 10.25 -9.14
C LEU A 87 -7.96 9.02 -8.39
N ALA A 88 -8.52 8.06 -9.16
CA ALA A 88 -9.09 6.83 -8.63
C ALA A 88 -8.08 5.86 -7.98
N TYR A 89 -6.81 6.25 -7.81
CA TYR A 89 -5.81 5.44 -7.12
C TYR A 89 -6.23 5.06 -5.71
N THR A 90 -6.99 5.92 -5.02
CA THR A 90 -7.51 5.64 -3.67
C THR A 90 -8.65 4.62 -3.68
N ARG A 91 -9.39 4.50 -4.79
CA ARG A 91 -10.57 3.64 -4.97
C ARG A 91 -10.25 2.22 -5.43
N TRP A 92 -8.99 1.82 -5.49
CA TRP A 92 -8.57 0.48 -5.91
C TRP A 92 -9.30 -0.66 -5.16
N ARG A 93 -9.76 -0.40 -3.94
CA ARG A 93 -10.52 -1.35 -3.12
C ARG A 93 -11.94 -1.60 -3.63
N GLU A 94 -12.56 -0.58 -4.24
CA GLU A 94 -13.92 -0.62 -4.77
C GLU A 94 -14.01 -1.45 -6.06
N TYR A 95 -12.92 -1.55 -6.82
CA TYR A 95 -12.89 -2.29 -8.07
C TYR A 95 -12.76 -3.80 -7.84
N ASP A 96 -13.41 -4.57 -8.72
CA ASP A 96 -13.18 -6.00 -8.82
C ASP A 96 -11.86 -6.26 -9.60
N PRO A 97 -10.81 -6.74 -8.95
CA PRO A 97 -9.55 -7.07 -9.62
C PRO A 97 -9.70 -8.20 -10.65
N GLU A 98 -10.71 -9.07 -10.51
CA GLU A 98 -10.99 -10.15 -11.46
C GLU A 98 -11.32 -9.60 -12.85
N ASP A 99 -12.04 -8.48 -12.92
CA ASP A 99 -12.40 -7.84 -14.20
C ASP A 99 -11.19 -7.37 -14.98
N THR A 100 -10.18 -6.84 -14.29
CA THR A 100 -8.93 -6.40 -14.92
C THR A 100 -8.16 -7.61 -15.45
N ILE A 101 -8.03 -8.68 -14.65
CA ILE A 101 -7.35 -9.90 -15.08
C ILE A 101 -8.07 -10.51 -16.29
N ARG A 102 -9.40 -10.62 -16.23
CA ARG A 102 -10.23 -11.12 -17.33
C ARG A 102 -10.01 -10.31 -18.60
N PHE A 103 -10.05 -8.99 -18.51
CA PHE A 103 -9.90 -8.10 -19.66
C PHE A 103 -8.58 -8.35 -20.41
N TYR A 104 -7.45 -8.37 -19.70
CA TYR A 104 -6.14 -8.57 -20.31
C TYR A 104 -5.89 -10.02 -20.72
N ALA A 105 -6.31 -10.99 -19.90
CA ALA A 105 -6.08 -12.40 -20.18
C ALA A 105 -6.74 -12.85 -21.50
N VAL A 106 -7.96 -12.37 -21.80
CA VAL A 106 -8.64 -12.64 -23.07
C VAL A 106 -7.78 -12.15 -24.25
N ARG A 107 -7.36 -10.88 -24.22
CA ARG A 107 -6.60 -10.25 -25.32
C ARG A 107 -5.24 -10.90 -25.54
N LEU A 108 -4.53 -11.20 -24.45
CA LEU A 108 -3.23 -11.85 -24.53
C LEU A 108 -3.34 -13.28 -25.04
N HIS A 109 -4.41 -14.00 -24.68
CA HIS A 109 -4.65 -15.36 -25.14
C HIS A 109 -5.04 -15.40 -26.62
N GLU A 110 -5.98 -14.54 -27.03
CA GLU A 110 -6.41 -14.42 -28.44
C GLU A 110 -5.29 -13.94 -29.36
N ALA A 111 -4.41 -13.05 -28.88
CA ALA A 111 -3.22 -12.62 -29.61
C ALA A 111 -2.09 -13.68 -29.63
N GLY A 112 -2.27 -14.84 -29.00
CA GLY A 112 -1.27 -15.91 -28.95
C GLY A 112 -0.05 -15.59 -28.08
N MET A 113 -0.09 -14.53 -27.28
CA MET A 113 1.01 -14.13 -26.39
C MET A 113 1.10 -15.00 -25.13
N ILE A 114 -0.01 -15.65 -24.74
CA ILE A 114 -0.06 -16.60 -23.62
C ILE A 114 -0.79 -17.88 -24.00
N LYS A 115 -0.28 -19.01 -23.49
CA LYS A 115 -0.90 -20.33 -23.68
C LYS A 115 -2.00 -20.65 -22.66
N SER A 116 -1.93 -20.05 -21.47
CA SER A 116 -2.91 -20.25 -20.41
C SER A 116 -4.25 -19.62 -20.78
N SER A 117 -5.34 -20.33 -20.48
CA SER A 117 -6.68 -19.77 -20.67
C SER A 117 -6.97 -18.66 -19.63
N PRO A 118 -7.87 -17.71 -19.96
CA PRO A 118 -8.29 -16.68 -19.00
C PRO A 118 -8.83 -17.26 -17.68
N GLN A 119 -9.59 -18.36 -17.73
CA GLN A 119 -10.15 -19.00 -16.54
C GLN A 119 -9.04 -19.59 -15.64
N LYS A 120 -7.99 -20.17 -16.25
CA LYS A 120 -6.84 -20.69 -15.50
C LYS A 120 -6.11 -19.55 -14.78
N LEU A 121 -5.92 -18.42 -15.45
CA LEU A 121 -5.26 -17.25 -14.85
C LEU A 121 -6.07 -16.63 -13.73
N ILE A 122 -7.40 -16.51 -13.87
CA ILE A 122 -8.26 -16.02 -12.79
C ILE A 122 -8.22 -16.97 -11.59
N ALA A 123 -8.27 -18.29 -11.82
CA ALA A 123 -8.30 -19.26 -10.73
C ALA A 123 -6.96 -19.39 -9.99
N GLN A 124 -5.82 -19.18 -10.66
CA GLN A 124 -4.49 -19.54 -10.14
C GLN A 124 -3.48 -18.40 -10.14
N GLY A 125 -3.79 -17.26 -10.76
CA GLY A 125 -2.86 -16.15 -10.94
C GLY A 125 -2.70 -15.25 -9.71
N THR A 126 -3.57 -15.38 -8.71
CA THR A 126 -3.48 -14.62 -7.46
C THR A 126 -4.22 -15.31 -6.32
N ASP A 127 -3.91 -14.95 -5.08
CA ASP A 127 -4.69 -15.33 -3.90
C ASP A 127 -5.76 -14.27 -3.61
N TRP A 128 -6.98 -14.53 -4.09
CA TRP A 128 -8.13 -13.64 -3.89
C TRP A 128 -8.49 -13.45 -2.41
N ARG A 129 -8.23 -14.46 -1.56
CA ARG A 129 -8.55 -14.36 -0.13
C ARG A 129 -7.62 -13.36 0.52
N PHE A 130 -6.31 -13.48 0.23
CA PHE A 130 -5.32 -12.53 0.72
C PHE A 130 -5.65 -11.09 0.30
N LEU A 131 -5.95 -10.87 -0.98
CA LEU A 131 -6.30 -9.54 -1.47
C LEU A 131 -7.56 -8.98 -0.81
N ASN A 132 -8.58 -9.82 -0.61
CA ASN A 132 -9.82 -9.42 0.06
C ASN A 132 -9.63 -9.10 1.55
N GLU A 133 -8.76 -9.83 2.25
CA GLU A 133 -8.40 -9.48 3.64
C GLU A 133 -7.62 -8.16 3.69
N LEU A 134 -6.67 -7.95 2.77
CA LEU A 134 -5.91 -6.68 2.68
C LEU A 134 -6.84 -5.47 2.47
N LYS A 135 -7.87 -5.61 1.62
CA LYS A 135 -8.88 -4.57 1.41
C LYS A 135 -9.65 -4.23 2.70
N LYS A 136 -9.84 -5.19 3.60
CA LYS A 136 -10.55 -5.00 4.89
C LYS A 136 -9.66 -4.40 5.97
N GLU A 137 -8.40 -4.81 6.03
CA GLU A 137 -7.43 -4.36 7.05
C GLU A 137 -7.00 -2.92 6.81
N LEU A 138 -6.65 -2.56 5.58
CA LEU A 138 -6.18 -1.22 5.23
C LEU A 138 -7.37 -0.30 4.98
N LYS A 139 -8.02 0.18 6.04
CA LYS A 139 -9.09 1.20 5.97
C LYS A 139 -8.51 2.61 5.81
N ALA A 140 -9.28 3.48 5.17
CA ALA A 140 -8.97 4.91 5.02
C ALA A 140 -9.17 5.66 6.34
#